data_AF-A0A9P0XKQ6-F1
#
_entry.id   AF-A0A9P0XKQ6-F1
#
_cell.length_a   1.000
_cell.length_b   1.000
_cell.length_c   1.000
_cell.angle_alpha   90.00
_cell.angle_beta   90.00
_cell.angle_gamma   90.00
#
_symmetry.space_group_name_H-M   'P 1'
#
loop_
_entity.id
_entity.type
_entity.pdbx_description
1 polymer ?
#
loop_
_entity_poly.entity_id
_entity_poly.type
_entity_poly.pdbx_seq_one_letter_code
_entity_poly.pdbx_strand_id
1 'polypeptide(L)'
;MCDYAFSEIECKIIKAQIERRAKYRQEFLRLRTDPCKHSLESGFVFDEAHQRFISMKVTQYEFFKPSMQTALFGIGFVVIPMFLYGFLINKERSTREAKCRSGELRYKDRLFKLS
;
A
#
# COMPACT_ATOMS: atom_id res chain seq x y z
N MET A 1 -39.52 11.43 -15.31
CA MET A 1 -38.76 10.99 -16.49
C MET A 1 -37.31 11.45 -16.31
N CYS A 2 -36.33 10.81 -16.95
CA CYS A 2 -34.93 11.22 -16.85
C CYS A 2 -34.64 12.17 -18.01
N ASP A 3 -34.43 13.45 -17.73
CA ASP A 3 -34.27 14.50 -18.76
C ASP A 3 -32.88 14.50 -19.43
N TYR A 4 -32.14 13.39 -19.33
CA TYR A 4 -30.75 13.25 -19.78
C TYR A 4 -30.60 12.06 -20.72
N ALA A 5 -29.60 12.10 -21.61
CA ALA A 5 -29.28 11.06 -22.60
C ALA A 5 -28.73 9.73 -22.02
N PHE A 6 -29.15 9.38 -20.80
CA PHE A 6 -28.76 8.13 -20.13
C PHE A 6 -29.84 7.07 -20.29
N SER A 7 -29.44 5.81 -20.32
CA SER A 7 -30.38 4.69 -20.27
C SER A 7 -31.18 4.72 -18.96
N GLU A 8 -32.40 4.18 -18.97
CA GLU A 8 -33.25 4.11 -17.77
C GLU A 8 -32.56 3.39 -16.60
N ILE A 9 -31.74 2.38 -16.90
CA ILE A 9 -30.97 1.61 -15.92
C ILE A 9 -29.91 2.50 -15.27
N GLU A 10 -29.13 3.24 -16.07
CA GLU A 10 -28.10 4.16 -15.58
C GLU A 10 -28.72 5.25 -14.72
N CYS A 11 -29.86 5.80 -15.15
CA CYS A 11 -30.60 6.78 -14.38
C CYS A 11 -31.03 6.24 -12.99
N LYS A 12 -31.46 4.98 -12.91
CA LYS A 12 -31.80 4.33 -11.63
C LYS A 12 -30.56 4.17 -10.73
N ILE A 13 -29.42 3.75 -11.30
CA ILE A 13 -28.16 3.59 -10.57
C ILE A 13 -27.69 4.94 -10.01
N ILE A 14 -27.71 5.98 -10.83
CA ILE A 14 -27.29 7.34 -10.44
C ILE A 14 -28.18 7.86 -9.31
N LYS A 15 -29.51 7.71 -9.43
CA LYS A 15 -30.45 8.12 -8.38
C LYS A 15 -30.19 7.39 -7.06
N ALA A 16 -30.00 6.07 -7.09
CA ALA A 16 -29.67 5.28 -5.91
C ALA A 16 -28.33 5.67 -5.28
N GLN A 17 -27.35 6.12 -6.08
CA GLN A 17 -26.07 6.63 -5.58
C GLN A 17 -26.22 8.01 -4.93
N ILE A 18 -26.99 8.91 -5.54
CA ILE A 18 -27.29 10.24 -5.00
C ILE A 18 -28.04 10.10 -3.68
N GLU A 19 -29.04 9.24 -3.61
CA GLU A 19 -29.83 8.96 -2.40
C GLU A 19 -28.94 8.45 -1.26
N ARG A 20 -28.08 7.45 -1.53
CA ARG A 20 -27.12 6.95 -0.53
C ARG A 20 -26.17 8.04 -0.02
N ARG A 21 -25.63 8.87 -0.92
CA ARG A 21 -24.74 9.98 -0.55
C ARG A 21 -25.47 11.03 0.30
N ALA A 22 -26.70 11.36 -0.06
CA ALA A 22 -27.52 12.30 0.70
C ALA A 22 -27.80 11.76 2.11
N LYS A 23 -28.16 10.48 2.23
CA LYS A 23 -28.38 9.81 3.51
C LYS A 23 -27.16 9.87 4.43
N TYR A 24 -25.99 9.40 3.96
CA TYR A 24 -24.78 9.41 4.79
C TYR A 24 -24.31 10.82 5.15
N ARG A 25 -24.50 11.80 4.26
CA ARG A 25 -24.21 13.20 4.57
C ARG A 25 -25.12 13.72 5.68
N GLN A 26 -26.41 13.41 5.65
CA GLN A 26 -27.35 13.81 6.69
C GLN A 26 -26.99 13.20 8.04
N GLU A 27 -26.65 11.91 8.06
CA GLU A 27 -26.18 11.20 9.27
C GLU A 27 -24.91 11.85 9.84
N PHE A 28 -23.91 12.11 9.00
CA PHE A 28 -22.67 12.76 9.42
C PHE A 28 -22.89 14.18 9.92
N LEU A 29 -23.70 14.98 9.22
CA LEU A 29 -23.99 16.35 9.64
C LEU A 29 -24.71 16.36 10.99
N ARG A 30 -25.70 15.48 11.18
CA ARG A 30 -26.40 15.32 12.47
C ARG A 30 -25.41 15.06 13.61
N LEU A 31 -24.57 14.03 13.46
CA LEU A 31 -23.60 13.66 14.49
C LEU A 31 -22.55 14.75 14.75
N ARG A 32 -22.14 15.47 13.70
CA ARG A 32 -21.13 16.54 13.80
C ARG A 32 -21.68 17.80 14.47
N THR A 33 -22.94 18.14 14.23
CA THR A 33 -23.55 19.36 14.79
C THR A 33 -24.07 19.18 16.22
N ASP A 34 -24.13 17.94 16.73
CA ASP A 34 -24.61 17.64 18.10
C ASP A 34 -23.59 18.15 19.16
N PRO A 35 -23.90 19.20 19.94
CA PRO A 35 -22.94 19.84 20.84
C PRO A 35 -22.56 18.97 22.05
N CYS A 36 -23.53 18.21 22.58
CA CYS A 36 -23.32 17.42 23.80
C CYS A 36 -22.51 16.14 23.54
N LYS A 37 -22.66 15.51 22.37
CA LYS A 37 -21.97 14.25 22.04
C LYS A 37 -20.50 14.47 21.69
N HIS A 38 -20.22 15.50 20.89
CA HIS A 38 -18.86 15.81 20.44
C HIS A 38 -17.94 16.31 21.57
N SER A 39 -18.53 16.90 22.62
CA SER A 39 -17.81 17.37 23.81
C SER A 39 -17.33 16.27 24.76
N LEU A 40 -17.94 15.08 24.71
CA LEU A 40 -17.64 13.96 25.62
C LEU A 40 -16.57 13.00 25.06
N GLU A 41 -16.52 12.82 23.73
CA GLU A 41 -15.60 11.88 23.06
C GLU A 41 -14.66 12.60 22.09
N SER A 42 -13.48 13.01 22.55
CA SER A 42 -12.27 13.40 21.76
C SER A 42 -12.43 14.33 20.54
N GLY A 43 -13.61 14.92 20.30
CA GLY A 43 -13.88 15.82 19.18
C GLY A 43 -13.82 15.18 17.79
N PHE A 44 -14.10 13.87 17.62
CA PHE A 44 -14.21 13.27 16.28
C PHE A 44 -15.50 12.47 16.10
N VAL A 45 -16.04 12.47 14.87
CA VAL A 45 -17.20 11.63 14.50
C VAL A 45 -16.65 10.28 14.04
N PHE A 46 -17.08 9.22 14.72
CA PHE A 46 -16.70 7.86 14.35
C PHE A 46 -17.34 7.45 13.02
N ASP A 47 -16.52 6.95 12.09
CA ASP A 47 -16.98 6.41 10.81
C ASP A 47 -16.74 4.90 10.76
N GLU A 48 -17.84 4.13 10.80
CA GLU A 48 -17.81 2.68 10.70
C GLU A 48 -17.20 2.19 9.37
N ALA A 49 -17.41 2.92 8.27
CA ALA A 49 -16.90 2.50 6.96
C ALA A 49 -15.38 2.61 6.92
N HIS A 50 -14.84 3.67 7.51
CA HIS A 50 -13.39 3.85 7.66
C HIS A 50 -12.78 2.78 8.58
N GLN A 51 -13.43 2.49 9.72
CA GLN A 51 -12.96 1.44 10.63
C GLN A 51 -12.96 0.07 9.93
N ARG A 52 -14.02 -0.28 9.19
CA ARG A 52 -14.09 -1.53 8.42
C ARG A 52 -13.01 -1.61 7.35
N PHE A 53 -12.70 -0.49 6.69
CA PHE A 53 -11.61 -0.45 5.72
C PHE A 53 -10.26 -0.72 6.39
N ILE A 54 -9.98 -0.08 7.52
CA ILE A 54 -8.75 -0.32 8.30
C ILE A 54 -8.69 -1.77 8.78
N SER A 55 -9.78 -2.30 9.34
CA SER A 55 -9.81 -3.67 9.83
C SER A 55 -9.50 -4.65 8.71
N MET A 56 -10.08 -4.46 7.52
CA MET A 56 -9.80 -5.29 6.33
C MET A 56 -8.34 -5.19 5.85
N LYS A 57 -7.66 -4.06 6.08
CA LYS A 57 -6.23 -3.92 5.78
C LYS A 57 -5.35 -4.65 6.77
N VAL A 58 -5.74 -4.67 8.05
CA VAL A 58 -5.00 -5.38 9.10
C VAL A 58 -5.20 -6.89 8.99
N THR A 59 -6.42 -7.35 8.66
CA THR A 59 -6.76 -8.79 8.56
C THR A 59 -6.50 -9.39 7.18
N GLN A 60 -5.68 -8.75 6.34
CA GLN A 60 -5.38 -9.23 4.97
C GLN A 60 -4.89 -10.68 4.91
N TYR A 61 -4.16 -11.12 5.94
CA TYR A 61 -3.65 -12.48 6.02
C TYR A 61 -4.76 -13.53 6.13
N GLU A 62 -5.85 -13.25 6.84
CA GLU A 62 -6.98 -14.17 7.01
C GLU A 62 -7.69 -14.46 5.68
N PHE A 63 -7.69 -13.48 4.77
CA PHE A 63 -8.30 -13.58 3.45
C PHE A 63 -7.30 -13.98 2.35
N PHE A 64 -6.04 -14.24 2.71
CA PHE A 64 -5.02 -14.62 1.74
C PHE A 64 -5.34 -16.00 1.14
N LYS A 65 -5.36 -16.08 -0.19
CA LYS A 65 -5.53 -17.33 -0.93
C LYS A 65 -4.26 -17.64 -1.72
N PRO A 66 -3.57 -18.75 -1.45
CA PRO A 66 -2.41 -19.14 -2.23
C PRO A 66 -2.84 -19.45 -3.67
N SER A 67 -2.33 -18.67 -4.60
CA SER A 67 -2.55 -18.82 -6.04
C SER A 67 -1.23 -18.73 -6.80
N MET A 68 -1.21 -19.20 -8.05
CA MET A 68 -0.01 -19.10 -8.88
C MET A 68 0.42 -17.65 -9.11
N GLN A 69 -0.53 -16.73 -9.27
CA GLN A 69 -0.23 -15.30 -9.44
C GLN A 69 0.41 -14.70 -8.18
N THR A 70 -0.11 -15.04 -6.99
CA THR A 70 0.47 -14.57 -5.72
C THR A 70 1.86 -15.15 -5.47
N ALA A 71 2.10 -16.41 -5.86
CA ALA A 71 3.41 -17.04 -5.71
C ALA A 71 4.45 -16.41 -6.65
N LEU A 72 4.09 -16.18 -7.91
CA LEU A 72 4.97 -15.49 -8.88
C LEU A 72 5.31 -14.07 -8.42
N PHE A 73 4.34 -13.34 -7.85
CA PHE A 73 4.60 -12.02 -7.26
C PHE A 73 5.60 -12.12 -6.10
N GLY A 74 5.41 -13.08 -5.18
CA GLY A 74 6.34 -13.29 -4.06
C GLY A 74 7.75 -13.62 -4.53
N ILE A 75 7.90 -14.52 -5.50
CA ILE A 75 9.21 -14.86 -6.07
C ILE A 75 9.84 -13.64 -6.76
N GLY A 76 9.08 -12.94 -7.59
CA GLY A 76 9.55 -11.80 -8.36
C GLY A 76 10.00 -10.62 -7.51
N PHE A 77 9.28 -10.31 -6.44
CA PHE A 77 9.54 -9.11 -5.63
C PHE A 77 10.36 -9.37 -4.36
N VAL A 78 10.38 -10.60 -3.85
CA VAL A 78 11.13 -10.92 -2.63
C VAL A 78 12.39 -11.71 -2.97
N VAL A 79 12.22 -12.85 -3.65
CA VAL A 79 13.32 -13.81 -3.85
C VAL A 79 14.36 -13.26 -4.84
N ILE A 80 13.91 -12.77 -6.00
CA ILE A 80 14.83 -12.27 -7.04
C ILE A 80 15.70 -11.11 -6.54
N PRO A 81 15.18 -10.05 -5.89
CA PRO A 81 16.02 -8.96 -5.41
C PRO A 81 17.04 -9.38 -4.36
N MET A 82 16.69 -10.32 -3.47
CA MET A 82 17.64 -10.86 -2.48
C MET A 82 18.82 -11.55 -3.16
N PHE A 83 18.57 -12.42 -4.13
CA PHE A 83 19.63 -13.10 -4.88
C PHE A 83 20.44 -12.16 -5.76
N LEU A 84 19.76 -11.21 -6.44
CA LEU A 84 20.42 -10.22 -7.28
C LEU A 84 21.39 -9.37 -6.47
N TYR A 85 20.96 -8.87 -5.31
CA TYR A 85 21.79 -8.06 -4.43
C TYR A 85 23.01 -8.85 -3.92
N GLY A 86 22.81 -10.08 -3.47
CA GLY A 86 23.90 -10.96 -3.05
C GLY A 86 24.91 -11.24 -4.17
N PHE A 87 24.43 -11.48 -5.39
CA PHE A 87 25.28 -11.71 -6.55
C PHE A 87 26.11 -10.46 -6.91
N LEU A 88 25.49 -9.28 -6.92
CA LEU A 88 26.18 -8.02 -7.22
C LEU A 88 27.31 -7.74 -6.22
N ILE A 89 27.06 -7.92 -4.92
CA ILE A 89 28.09 -7.79 -3.89
C ILE A 89 29.21 -8.79 -4.09
N ASN A 90 28.88 -10.07 -4.32
CA ASN A 90 29.89 -11.11 -4.50
C ASN A 90 30.77 -10.82 -5.73
N LYS A 91 30.16 -10.37 -6.82
CA LYS A 91 30.86 -9.97 -8.05
C LYS A 91 31.78 -8.78 -7.81
N GLU A 92 31.29 -7.73 -7.15
CA GLU A 92 32.11 -6.56 -6.80
C GLU A 92 33.30 -6.96 -5.92
N ARG A 93 33.05 -7.77 -4.89
CA ARG A 93 34.10 -8.27 -3.99
C ARG A 93 35.15 -9.08 -4.75
N SER A 94 34.72 -10.07 -5.53
CA SER A 94 35.62 -10.96 -6.27
C SER A 94 36.46 -10.20 -7.29
N THR A 95 35.84 -9.30 -8.05
CA THR A 95 36.56 -8.46 -9.03
C THR A 95 37.53 -7.51 -8.36
N ARG A 96 37.19 -6.95 -7.21
CA ARG A 96 38.09 -6.07 -6.46
C ARG A 96 39.26 -6.83 -5.85
N GLU A 97 39.02 -8.03 -5.30
CA GLU A 97 40.07 -8.92 -4.80
C GLU A 97 41.04 -9.32 -5.93
N ALA A 98 40.51 -9.65 -7.11
CA ALA A 98 41.33 -9.94 -8.29
C ALA A 98 42.24 -8.76 -8.68
N LYS A 99 41.70 -7.54 -8.77
CA LYS A 99 42.49 -6.31 -9.04
C LYS A 99 43.55 -6.01 -7.98
N CYS A 100 43.27 -6.37 -6.72
CA CYS A 100 44.25 -6.24 -5.65
C CYS A 100 45.40 -7.25 -5.80
N ARG A 101 45.11 -8.47 -6.26
CA ARG A 101 46.10 -9.54 -6.49
C ARG A 101 46.93 -9.32 -7.76
N SER A 102 46.32 -8.82 -8.84
CA SER A 102 47.04 -8.50 -10.08
C SER A 102 47.93 -7.26 -9.96
N GLY A 103 47.77 -6.46 -8.90
CA GLY A 103 48.53 -5.23 -8.69
C GLY A 103 48.01 -4.03 -9.47
N GLU A 104 46.92 -4.17 -10.24
CA GLU A 104 46.24 -3.06 -10.93
C GLU A 104 45.76 -1.99 -9.96
N LEU A 105 45.30 -2.39 -8.77
CA LEU A 105 44.86 -1.47 -7.74
C LEU A 105 46.04 -1.04 -6.85
N ARG A 106 46.41 0.25 -6.94
CA ARG A 106 47.45 0.84 -6.08
C ARG A 106 47.05 0.69 -4.62
N TYR A 107 48.04 0.48 -3.75
CA TYR A 107 47.79 0.29 -2.32
C TYR A 107 46.98 1.45 -1.70
N LYS A 108 47.25 2.68 -2.14
CA LYS A 108 46.54 3.89 -1.69
C LYS A 108 45.04 3.94 -2.06
N ASP A 109 44.58 3.17 -3.04
CA ASP A 109 43.20 3.21 -3.50
C ASP A 109 42.37 2.04 -2.93
N ARG A 110 42.97 1.24 -2.04
CA ARG A 110 42.30 0.16 -1.30
C ARG A 110 41.44 0.76 -0.19
N LEU A 111 40.17 0.34 -0.14
CA LEU A 111 39.17 0.84 0.82
C LEU A 111 39.36 0.33 2.25
N PHE A 112 39.90 -0.88 2.45
CA PHE A 112 40.21 -1.42 3.78
C PHE A 112 41.72 -1.38 4.02
N LYS A 113 42.20 -0.28 4.62
CA LYS A 113 43.57 -0.15 5.10
C LYS A 113 43.51 -0.05 6.62
N LEU A 114 43.61 -1.20 7.30
CA LEU A 114 43.87 -1.27 8.74
C LEU A 114 42.94 -0.35 9.57
N SER A 115 41.66 -0.74 9.64
CA SER A 115 40.83 -0.48 10.81
C SER A 115 41.09 -1.55 11.85
#